data_AF-A0A8B8KDX1-F1
#
_entry.id   AF-A0A8B8KDX1-F1
#
_cell.length_a   1.000
_cell.length_b   1.000
_cell.length_c   1.000
_cell.angle_alpha   90.00
_cell.angle_beta   90.00
_cell.angle_gamma   90.00
#
_symmetry.space_group_name_H-M   'P 1'
#
loop_
_entity.id
_entity.type
_entity.pdbx_description
1 polymer ?
#
loop_
_entity_poly.entity_id
_entity_poly.type
_entity_poly.pdbx_seq_one_letter_code
_entity_poly.pdbx_strand_id
1 'polypeptide(L)'
;MEEYSKASSLSFTVKQAQPESDPPHEAMFLVLAYLPVYEVLVMSQVCTSLRDAVNNDILPWLNVIVERPLSSLLNNQILIKITSKAIGRLKTLALMNCMHITDEGLQRVVEQNPLINKLHIPACTGITPEGVLKAVKTLCQRSNCLNTLSINGIYNIQKEHLDILTLNLKKNPPLEERQKQQPIYYHERGSVSVFKREESRRFIDLEVCPMCFEVRMVYDCPKGHCKRREWSLAPCRGCNFCIPRCENCGGCVGSEEVEEGACEDVLCLECWLQLPKCSFCNKPYCKQHTNWWCTSSDSSLICKVCDENSHGYTYTDVL
;
A
#
# COMPACT_ATOMS: atom_id res chain seq x y z
N MET A 1 -13.15 49.28 71.59
CA MET A 1 -13.03 47.93 70.98
C MET A 1 -14.36 47.65 70.33
N GLU A 2 -14.55 47.42 69.04
CA GLU A 2 -13.73 47.43 67.82
C GLU A 2 -14.80 47.36 66.70
N GLU A 3 -15.05 48.45 65.96
CA GLU A 3 -15.83 48.38 64.72
C GLU A 3 -14.84 48.35 63.55
N TYR A 4 -14.61 47.17 62.98
CA TYR A 4 -13.75 47.02 61.81
C TYR A 4 -14.53 47.37 60.53
N SER A 5 -14.11 48.49 59.94
CA SER A 5 -14.53 48.98 58.63
C SER A 5 -14.05 48.10 57.47
N LYS A 6 -14.88 48.11 56.42
CA LYS A 6 -14.68 47.61 55.07
C LYS A 6 -13.27 47.78 54.50
N ALA A 7 -12.79 46.72 53.85
CA ALA A 7 -11.99 46.85 52.62
C ALA A 7 -12.51 45.81 51.62
N SER A 8 -13.27 46.26 50.62
CA SER A 8 -13.67 45.45 49.48
C SER A 8 -12.56 45.58 48.43
N SER A 9 -11.70 44.57 48.34
CA SER A 9 -10.73 44.44 47.26
C SER A 9 -11.42 43.79 46.06
N LEU A 10 -11.82 44.61 45.10
CA LEU A 10 -12.21 44.16 43.76
C LEU A 10 -10.97 43.61 43.05
N SER A 11 -10.77 42.29 43.08
CA SER A 11 -9.83 41.63 42.19
C SER A 11 -10.49 41.43 40.83
N PHE A 12 -10.19 42.33 39.89
CA PHE A 12 -10.43 42.10 38.47
C PHE A 12 -9.59 40.90 38.03
N THR A 13 -10.19 39.72 37.98
CA THR A 13 -9.60 38.59 37.26
C THR A 13 -9.83 38.86 35.77
N VAL A 14 -8.81 39.45 35.14
CA VAL A 14 -8.69 39.47 33.68
C VAL A 14 -8.69 38.01 33.24
N LYS A 15 -9.81 37.55 32.66
CA LYS A 15 -9.80 36.33 31.85
C LYS A 15 -8.86 36.62 30.69
N GLN A 16 -7.62 36.14 30.79
CA GLN A 16 -6.75 36.03 29.63
C GLN A 16 -7.44 35.05 28.67
N ALA A 17 -8.14 35.60 27.69
CA ALA A 17 -8.55 34.84 26.52
C ALA A 17 -7.25 34.34 25.88
N GLN A 18 -7.05 33.02 25.88
CA GLN A 18 -6.06 32.44 25.00
C GLN A 18 -6.41 32.89 23.58
N PRO A 19 -5.44 33.28 22.73
CA PRO A 19 -5.72 33.52 21.34
C PRO A 19 -6.14 32.17 20.75
N GLU A 20 -7.44 31.94 20.60
CA GLU A 20 -7.93 30.87 19.74
C GLU A 20 -7.39 31.17 18.36
N SER A 21 -6.45 30.34 17.88
CA SER A 21 -5.97 30.47 16.51
C SER A 21 -7.17 30.24 15.59
N ASP A 22 -7.51 31.22 14.77
CA ASP A 22 -8.61 31.09 13.82
C ASP A 22 -8.51 29.76 13.05
N PRO A 23 -9.63 29.07 12.81
CA PRO A 23 -9.63 27.84 12.04
C PRO A 23 -9.03 28.08 10.65
N PRO A 24 -8.41 27.07 10.02
CA PRO A 24 -7.91 27.26 8.67
C PRO A 24 -9.10 27.49 7.73
N HIS A 25 -8.85 28.20 6.64
CA HIS A 25 -9.85 28.42 5.60
C HIS A 25 -10.51 27.09 5.18
N GLU A 26 -11.82 27.07 4.93
CA GLU A 26 -12.60 25.84 4.66
C GLU A 26 -12.02 24.98 3.53
N ALA A 27 -11.45 25.63 2.50
CA ALA A 27 -10.73 24.97 1.41
C ALA A 27 -9.62 24.01 1.89
N MET A 28 -9.02 24.25 3.06
CA MET A 28 -8.00 23.39 3.64
C MET A 28 -8.55 22.00 3.99
N PHE A 29 -9.79 21.90 4.48
CA PHE A 29 -10.41 20.60 4.79
C PHE A 29 -10.60 19.76 3.52
N LEU A 30 -10.92 20.40 2.40
CA LEU A 30 -10.96 19.73 1.10
C LEU A 30 -9.58 19.24 0.70
N VAL A 31 -8.54 20.07 0.84
CA VAL A 31 -7.15 19.69 0.51
C VAL A 31 -6.70 18.51 1.36
N LEU A 32 -6.88 18.58 2.69
CA LEU A 32 -6.48 17.53 3.63
C LEU A 32 -7.11 16.17 3.30
N ALA A 33 -8.35 16.14 2.80
CA ALA A 33 -9.02 14.90 2.43
C ALA A 33 -8.41 14.18 1.21
N TYR A 34 -7.59 14.87 0.39
CA TYR A 34 -6.89 14.28 -0.76
C TYR A 34 -5.40 14.00 -0.49
N LEU A 35 -4.86 14.46 0.63
CA LEU A 35 -3.47 14.19 1.00
C LEU A 35 -3.29 12.74 1.46
N PRO A 36 -2.16 12.09 1.14
CA PRO A 36 -1.84 10.81 1.74
C PRO A 36 -1.60 10.96 3.26
N VAL A 37 -1.69 9.84 3.97
CA VAL A 37 -1.69 9.83 5.44
C VAL A 37 -0.44 10.47 6.03
N TYR A 38 0.72 10.27 5.39
CA TYR A 38 1.98 10.87 5.83
C TYR A 38 1.91 12.40 5.80
N GLU A 39 1.43 12.98 4.70
CA GLU A 39 1.30 14.42 4.48
C GLU A 39 0.26 15.01 5.43
N VAL A 40 -0.87 14.33 5.68
CA VAL A 40 -1.86 14.75 6.69
C VAL A 40 -1.23 14.85 8.07
N LEU A 41 -0.40 13.87 8.45
CA LEU A 41 0.33 13.88 9.73
C LEU A 41 1.39 15.00 9.78
N VAL A 42 2.07 15.29 8.67
CA VAL A 42 3.01 16.42 8.57
C VAL A 42 2.28 17.76 8.71
N MET A 43 1.13 17.93 8.06
CA MET A 43 0.29 19.13 8.18
C MET A 43 -0.13 19.38 9.63
N SER A 44 -0.41 18.31 10.39
CA SER A 44 -0.75 18.42 11.82
C SER A 44 0.38 18.91 12.72
N GLN A 45 1.62 18.99 12.22
CA GLN A 45 2.79 19.47 12.95
C GLN A 45 3.14 20.93 12.65
N VAL A 46 2.46 21.56 11.68
CA VAL A 46 2.77 22.92 11.23
C VAL A 46 2.31 23.98 12.23
N CYS A 47 1.04 23.91 12.66
CA CYS A 47 0.48 24.84 13.64
C CYS A 47 -0.69 24.22 14.42
N THR A 48 -1.13 24.87 15.48
CA THR A 48 -2.28 24.44 16.32
C THR A 48 -3.56 24.32 15.49
N SER A 49 -3.86 25.34 14.68
CA SER A 49 -5.06 25.40 13.83
C SER A 49 -5.14 24.21 12.86
N LEU A 50 -4.05 23.88 12.15
CA LEU A 50 -4.00 22.72 11.25
C LEU A 50 -4.04 21.38 12.01
N ARG A 51 -3.36 21.30 13.16
CA ARG A 51 -3.43 20.12 14.01
C ARG A 51 -4.86 19.82 14.44
N ASP A 52 -5.59 20.85 14.85
CA ASP A 52 -6.97 20.72 15.31
C ASP A 52 -7.91 20.40 14.14
N ALA A 53 -7.71 21.01 12.97
CA ALA A 53 -8.44 20.65 11.75
C ALA A 53 -8.25 19.17 11.38
N VAL A 54 -7.01 18.68 11.39
CA VAL A 54 -6.67 17.28 11.10
C VAL A 54 -7.20 16.32 12.18
N ASN A 55 -7.30 16.75 13.43
CA ASN A 55 -7.79 15.93 14.54
C ASN A 55 -9.31 15.84 14.59
N ASN A 56 -10.01 16.91 14.21
CA ASN A 56 -11.45 17.04 14.36
C ASN A 56 -12.22 16.73 13.07
N ASP A 57 -11.56 16.72 11.91
CA ASP A 57 -12.15 16.27 10.66
C ASP A 57 -11.96 14.77 10.46
N ILE A 58 -13.05 14.10 10.10
CA ILE A 58 -13.12 12.67 9.82
C ILE A 58 -12.76 12.32 8.38
N LEU A 59 -12.92 13.26 7.44
CA LEU A 59 -12.80 13.01 6.00
C LEU A 59 -11.42 12.45 5.59
N PRO A 60 -10.28 12.98 6.07
CA PRO A 60 -8.96 12.45 5.73
C PRO A 60 -8.74 11.01 6.20
N TRP A 61 -9.53 10.56 7.19
CA TRP A 61 -9.37 9.26 7.84
C TRP A 61 -10.34 8.19 7.35
N LEU A 62 -11.21 8.49 6.38
CA LEU A 62 -12.10 7.48 5.79
C LEU A 62 -11.34 6.44 4.96
N ASN A 63 -10.17 6.80 4.42
CA ASN A 63 -9.31 5.93 3.63
C ASN A 63 -7.85 6.05 4.11
N VAL A 64 -7.45 5.16 5.01
CA VAL A 64 -6.08 5.12 5.52
C VAL A 64 -5.24 4.23 4.63
N ILE A 65 -4.36 4.86 3.84
CA ILE A 65 -3.36 4.19 3.01
C ILE A 65 -1.98 4.51 3.58
N VAL A 66 -1.29 3.48 4.06
CA VAL A 66 0.06 3.56 4.61
C VAL A 66 1.02 2.86 3.66
N GLU A 67 2.00 3.62 3.20
CA GLU A 67 3.09 3.17 2.34
C GLU A 67 4.44 3.71 2.87
N ARG A 68 5.53 3.44 2.16
CA ARG A 68 6.83 4.01 2.54
C ARG A 68 6.80 5.54 2.44
N PRO A 69 7.46 6.27 3.36
CA PRO A 69 8.31 5.76 4.45
C PRO A 69 7.56 5.40 5.74
N LEU A 70 6.25 5.68 5.84
CA LEU A 70 5.49 5.50 7.08
C LEU A 70 5.35 4.02 7.48
N SER A 71 5.33 3.10 6.52
CA SER A 71 5.14 1.67 6.78
C SER A 71 6.20 1.03 7.67
N SER A 72 7.46 1.49 7.63
CA SER A 72 8.52 1.00 8.52
C SER A 72 8.47 1.58 9.93
N LEU A 73 7.74 2.68 10.12
CA LEU A 73 7.62 3.36 11.41
C LEU A 73 6.36 2.97 12.18
N LEU A 74 5.42 2.30 11.52
CA LEU A 74 4.11 2.00 12.06
C LEU A 74 4.16 0.76 12.96
N ASN A 75 3.68 0.90 14.19
CA ASN A 75 3.38 -0.22 15.10
C ASN A 75 1.89 -0.24 15.47
N ASN A 76 1.44 -1.25 16.21
CA ASN A 76 0.04 -1.40 16.61
C ASN A 76 -0.54 -0.15 17.27
N GLN A 77 0.18 0.48 18.20
CA GLN A 77 -0.32 1.63 18.95
C GLN A 77 -0.51 2.86 18.05
N ILE A 78 0.45 3.10 17.16
CA ILE A 78 0.38 4.22 16.21
C ILE A 78 -0.77 3.99 15.21
N LEU A 79 -0.90 2.76 14.68
CA LEU A 79 -1.98 2.39 13.78
C LEU A 79 -3.35 2.60 14.42
N ILE A 80 -3.54 2.15 15.66
CA ILE A 80 -4.79 2.34 16.41
C ILE A 80 -5.08 3.83 16.60
N LYS A 81 -4.08 4.64 16.97
CA LYS A 81 -4.24 6.09 17.15
C LYS A 81 -4.63 6.81 15.85
N ILE A 82 -4.07 6.39 14.72
CA ILE A 82 -4.42 6.94 13.41
C ILE A 82 -5.86 6.54 13.04
N THR A 83 -6.17 5.25 13.11
CA THR A 83 -7.48 4.72 12.67
C THR A 83 -8.63 5.10 13.61
N SER A 84 -8.36 5.43 14.88
CA SER A 84 -9.40 5.92 15.81
C SER A 84 -9.97 7.28 15.40
N LYS A 85 -9.23 8.07 14.63
CA LYS A 85 -9.69 9.37 14.10
C LYS A 85 -10.84 9.24 13.10
N ALA A 86 -11.03 8.05 12.53
CA ALA A 86 -12.16 7.76 11.67
C ALA A 86 -13.47 7.51 12.45
N ILE A 87 -13.44 7.45 13.79
CA ILE A 87 -14.62 7.30 14.67
C ILE A 87 -15.56 6.17 14.21
N GLY A 88 -14.97 5.01 13.88
CA GLY A 88 -15.70 3.84 13.41
C GLY A 88 -16.19 3.89 11.97
N ARG A 89 -15.87 4.94 11.22
CA ARG A 89 -16.26 5.14 9.81
C ARG A 89 -15.15 4.89 8.79
N LEU A 90 -14.02 4.33 9.21
CA LEU A 90 -12.96 3.91 8.28
C LEU A 90 -13.54 2.92 7.25
N LYS A 91 -13.40 3.24 5.96
CA LYS A 91 -13.89 2.40 4.85
C LYS A 91 -12.79 1.57 4.22
N THR A 92 -11.62 2.19 4.03
CA THR A 92 -10.45 1.57 3.40
C THR A 92 -9.29 1.57 4.38
N LEU A 93 -8.72 0.40 4.63
CA LEU A 93 -7.45 0.24 5.33
C LEU A 93 -6.47 -0.46 4.39
N ALA A 94 -5.40 0.24 4.00
CA ALA A 94 -4.36 -0.27 3.14
C ALA A 94 -3.00 -0.10 3.83
N LEU A 95 -2.38 -1.20 4.27
CA LEU A 95 -1.08 -1.23 4.97
C LEU A 95 -0.06 -1.94 4.08
N MET A 96 0.78 -1.17 3.39
CA MET A 96 1.75 -1.70 2.43
C MET A 96 3.06 -1.99 3.14
N ASN A 97 3.41 -3.28 3.27
CA ASN A 97 4.70 -3.70 3.81
C ASN A 97 4.94 -3.20 5.27
N CYS A 98 3.88 -3.18 6.07
CA CYS A 98 3.92 -2.78 7.49
C CYS A 98 4.29 -3.99 8.37
N MET A 99 5.58 -4.27 8.50
CA MET A 99 6.11 -5.50 9.13
C MET A 99 5.90 -5.58 10.65
N HIS A 100 5.73 -4.44 11.32
CA HIS A 100 5.57 -4.36 12.79
C HIS A 100 4.11 -4.35 13.27
N ILE A 101 3.16 -4.56 12.35
CA ILE A 101 1.75 -4.74 12.69
C ILE A 101 1.47 -6.21 12.91
N THR A 102 0.76 -6.53 13.99
CA THR A 102 0.41 -7.90 14.38
C THR A 102 -1.08 -8.17 14.29
N ASP A 103 -1.46 -9.44 14.44
CA ASP A 103 -2.86 -9.87 14.51
C ASP A 103 -3.67 -9.09 15.54
N GLU A 104 -3.10 -8.80 16.71
CA GLU A 104 -3.76 -8.02 17.76
C GLU A 104 -4.03 -6.58 17.31
N GLY A 105 -3.05 -5.96 16.66
CA GLY A 105 -3.19 -4.61 16.11
C GLY A 105 -4.29 -4.55 15.04
N LEU A 106 -4.24 -5.47 14.09
CA LEU A 106 -5.27 -5.58 13.05
C LEU A 106 -6.65 -5.82 13.65
N GLN A 107 -6.76 -6.76 14.60
CA GLN A 107 -8.02 -7.11 15.26
C GLN A 107 -8.62 -5.90 15.99
N ARG A 108 -7.79 -5.12 16.69
CA ARG A 108 -8.27 -3.94 17.41
C ARG A 108 -8.81 -2.88 16.47
N VAL A 109 -8.15 -2.68 15.32
CA VAL A 109 -8.59 -1.72 14.30
C VAL A 109 -9.94 -2.10 13.71
N VAL A 110 -10.14 -3.38 13.35
CA VAL A 110 -11.42 -3.84 12.76
C VAL A 110 -12.57 -3.86 13.78
N GLU A 111 -12.28 -4.07 15.07
CA GLU A 111 -13.27 -3.97 16.13
C GLU A 111 -13.79 -2.55 16.32
N GLN A 112 -12.89 -1.56 16.24
CA GLN A 112 -13.20 -0.14 16.35
C GLN A 112 -13.83 0.43 15.07
N ASN A 113 -13.57 -0.18 13.92
CA ASN A 113 -14.03 0.29 12.61
C ASN A 113 -14.82 -0.79 11.86
N PRO A 114 -16.10 -1.01 12.24
CA PRO A 114 -16.92 -2.06 11.64
C PRO A 114 -17.36 -1.77 10.19
N LEU A 115 -17.09 -0.56 9.67
CA LEU A 115 -17.47 -0.14 8.32
C LEU A 115 -16.36 -0.36 7.27
N ILE A 116 -15.24 -0.98 7.64
CA ILE A 116 -14.17 -1.31 6.69
C ILE A 116 -14.72 -2.29 5.66
N ASN A 117 -14.67 -1.90 4.39
CA ASN A 117 -15.08 -2.73 3.26
C ASN A 117 -13.93 -2.99 2.27
N LYS A 118 -12.79 -2.31 2.41
CA LYS A 118 -11.57 -2.57 1.64
C LYS A 118 -10.41 -2.77 2.62
N LEU A 119 -9.89 -4.00 2.70
CA LEU A 119 -8.75 -4.35 3.56
C LEU A 119 -7.60 -4.84 2.70
N HIS A 120 -6.50 -4.11 2.68
CA HIS A 120 -5.31 -4.45 1.93
C HIS A 120 -4.10 -4.45 2.86
N ILE A 121 -3.46 -5.59 3.06
CA ILE A 121 -2.32 -5.75 3.98
C ILE A 121 -1.18 -6.55 3.33
N PRO A 122 -0.78 -6.22 2.08
CA PRO A 122 0.25 -6.95 1.39
C PRO A 122 1.61 -6.82 2.10
N ALA A 123 2.33 -7.94 2.17
CA ALA A 123 3.64 -8.05 2.81
C ALA A 123 3.68 -7.57 4.28
N CYS A 124 2.54 -7.58 4.99
CA CYS A 124 2.49 -7.38 6.44
C CYS A 124 2.86 -8.69 7.14
N THR A 125 4.17 -8.98 7.22
CA THR A 125 4.70 -10.27 7.69
C THR A 125 4.47 -10.56 9.17
N GLY A 126 4.09 -9.56 9.97
CA GLY A 126 3.69 -9.73 11.38
C GLY A 126 2.25 -10.22 11.57
N ILE A 127 1.47 -10.29 10.49
CA ILE A 127 0.09 -10.77 10.48
C ILE A 127 0.06 -12.22 9.96
N THR A 128 -0.66 -13.08 10.67
CA THR A 128 -0.80 -14.51 10.34
C THR A 128 -2.08 -14.80 9.55
N PRO A 129 -2.17 -15.95 8.85
CA PRO A 129 -3.42 -16.40 8.23
C PRO A 129 -4.60 -16.42 9.21
N GLU A 130 -4.38 -16.85 10.46
CA GLU A 130 -5.38 -16.88 11.53
C GLU A 130 -5.85 -15.48 11.93
N GLY A 131 -4.92 -14.52 12.02
CA GLY A 131 -5.22 -13.12 12.26
C GLY A 131 -6.11 -12.51 11.18
N VAL A 132 -5.81 -12.78 9.91
CA VAL A 132 -6.64 -12.36 8.77
C VAL A 132 -8.04 -12.99 8.87
N LEU A 133 -8.14 -14.30 9.11
CA LEU A 133 -9.41 -15.00 9.24
C LEU A 133 -10.28 -14.39 10.35
N LYS A 134 -9.68 -14.12 11.50
CA LYS A 134 -10.36 -13.51 12.65
C LYS A 134 -10.87 -12.11 12.29
N ALA A 135 -10.03 -11.27 11.68
CA ALA A 135 -10.39 -9.93 11.28
C ALA A 135 -11.54 -9.90 10.26
N VAL A 136 -11.46 -10.75 9.23
CA VAL A 136 -12.52 -10.88 8.21
C VAL A 136 -13.82 -11.37 8.83
N LYS A 137 -13.76 -12.35 9.73
CA LYS A 137 -14.95 -12.84 10.45
C LYS A 137 -15.60 -11.73 11.29
N THR A 138 -14.81 -10.93 12.00
CA THR A 138 -15.32 -9.79 12.78
C THR A 138 -16.01 -8.74 11.90
N LEU A 139 -15.43 -8.39 10.74
CA LEU A 139 -16.03 -7.44 9.80
C LEU A 139 -17.33 -7.99 9.19
N CYS A 140 -17.31 -9.26 8.76
CA CYS A 140 -18.45 -9.91 8.14
C CYS A 140 -19.63 -10.21 9.08
N GLN A 141 -19.43 -10.23 10.40
CA GLN A 141 -20.52 -10.43 11.37
C GLN A 141 -21.47 -9.23 11.46
N ARG A 142 -21.03 -8.02 11.11
CA ARG A 142 -21.76 -6.75 11.33
C ARG A 142 -22.37 -6.17 10.05
N SER A 143 -22.87 -7.04 9.17
CA SER A 143 -23.51 -6.75 7.86
C SER A 143 -22.70 -5.95 6.84
N ASN A 144 -21.46 -5.56 7.14
CA ASN A 144 -20.54 -4.87 6.25
C ASN A 144 -19.32 -5.76 5.92
N CYS A 145 -19.57 -6.89 5.26
CA CYS A 145 -18.48 -7.73 4.74
C CYS A 145 -17.58 -6.93 3.78
N LEU A 146 -16.32 -7.36 3.68
CA LEU A 146 -15.35 -6.77 2.76
C LEU A 146 -15.78 -6.96 1.29
N ASN A 147 -15.66 -5.88 0.53
CA ASN A 147 -15.74 -5.89 -0.94
C ASN A 147 -14.42 -6.36 -1.55
N THR A 148 -13.28 -6.00 -0.94
CA THR A 148 -11.97 -6.39 -1.43
C THR A 148 -11.01 -6.68 -0.29
N LEU A 149 -10.28 -7.79 -0.40
CA LEU A 149 -9.22 -8.24 0.47
C LEU A 149 -7.93 -8.41 -0.35
N SER A 150 -6.83 -7.79 0.07
CA SER A 150 -5.50 -8.09 -0.49
C SER A 150 -4.56 -8.50 0.62
N ILE A 151 -3.99 -9.70 0.48
CA ILE A 151 -3.17 -10.35 1.50
C ILE A 151 -1.91 -11.00 0.88
N ASN A 152 -1.54 -10.61 -0.33
CA ASN A 152 -0.34 -11.11 -0.96
C ASN A 152 0.92 -10.86 -0.12
N GLY A 153 1.77 -11.86 0.03
CA GLY A 153 3.02 -11.74 0.82
C GLY A 153 2.84 -11.97 2.32
N ILE A 154 1.64 -12.29 2.81
CA ILE A 154 1.48 -12.97 4.11
C ILE A 154 1.94 -14.42 3.95
N TYR A 155 2.79 -14.88 4.87
CA TYR A 155 3.38 -16.21 4.81
C TYR A 155 2.37 -17.30 5.21
N ASN A 156 2.61 -18.52 4.73
CA ASN A 156 1.91 -19.74 5.13
C ASN A 156 0.38 -19.74 4.94
N ILE A 157 -0.15 -18.90 4.04
CA ILE A 157 -1.56 -19.02 3.62
C ILE A 157 -1.73 -20.33 2.84
N GLN A 158 -2.54 -21.24 3.40
CA GLN A 158 -2.91 -22.51 2.77
C GLN A 158 -4.30 -22.44 2.11
N LYS A 159 -4.65 -23.47 1.34
CA LYS A 159 -5.91 -23.55 0.61
C LYS A 159 -7.13 -23.47 1.55
N GLU A 160 -7.06 -24.09 2.71
CA GLU A 160 -8.12 -24.12 3.72
C GLU A 160 -8.45 -22.70 4.20
N HIS A 161 -7.41 -21.87 4.41
CA HIS A 161 -7.58 -20.46 4.77
C HIS A 161 -8.27 -19.70 3.63
N LEU A 162 -7.84 -19.92 2.39
CA LEU A 162 -8.43 -19.28 1.21
C LEU A 162 -9.91 -19.65 1.04
N ASP A 163 -10.27 -20.91 1.25
CA ASP A 163 -11.63 -21.41 1.16
C ASP A 163 -12.53 -20.76 2.23
N ILE A 164 -12.06 -20.66 3.48
CA ILE A 164 -12.79 -20.01 4.57
C ILE A 164 -12.95 -18.51 4.31
N LEU A 165 -11.90 -17.82 3.84
CA LEU A 165 -11.98 -16.40 3.46
C LEU A 165 -13.02 -16.20 2.37
N THR A 166 -12.95 -16.99 1.30
CA THR A 166 -13.87 -16.93 0.16
C THR A 166 -15.31 -17.18 0.60
N LEU A 167 -15.54 -18.15 1.49
CA LEU A 167 -16.87 -18.46 2.02
C LEU A 167 -17.44 -17.29 2.84
N ASN A 168 -16.62 -16.60 3.63
CA ASN A 168 -17.08 -15.45 4.41
C ASN A 168 -17.37 -14.23 3.53
N LEU A 169 -16.53 -13.99 2.50
CA LEU A 169 -16.70 -12.86 1.57
C LEU A 169 -17.94 -13.02 0.66
N LYS A 170 -18.29 -14.27 0.28
CA LYS A 170 -19.45 -14.57 -0.58
C LYS A 170 -20.82 -14.45 0.10
N LYS A 171 -20.90 -14.16 1.41
CA LYS A 171 -22.17 -14.03 2.14
C LYS A 171 -23.02 -12.80 1.72
N ASN A 172 -22.51 -11.95 0.82
CA ASN A 172 -23.25 -10.84 0.20
C ASN A 172 -23.75 -11.20 -1.22
N PRO A 173 -25.07 -11.30 -1.50
CA PRO A 173 -25.61 -11.37 -2.86
C PRO A 173 -26.36 -10.08 -3.27
N PRO A 174 -26.54 -9.74 -4.58
CA PRO A 174 -26.06 -10.41 -5.81
C PRO A 174 -25.35 -9.45 -6.79
N LEU A 175 -24.17 -9.85 -7.30
CA LEU A 175 -23.67 -9.43 -8.62
C LEU A 175 -23.05 -10.67 -9.27
N GLU A 176 -23.88 -11.69 -9.49
CA GLU A 176 -23.54 -12.90 -10.23
C GLU A 176 -23.03 -12.58 -11.66
N GLU A 177 -23.20 -11.33 -12.13
CA GLU A 177 -22.71 -10.84 -13.42
C GLU A 177 -21.31 -10.18 -13.39
N ARG A 178 -20.69 -9.89 -12.22
CA ARG A 178 -19.34 -9.27 -12.17
C ARG A 178 -18.17 -10.25 -12.17
N GLN A 179 -18.41 -11.56 -12.21
CA GLN A 179 -17.35 -12.58 -12.26
C GLN A 179 -16.81 -12.87 -13.68
N LYS A 180 -16.82 -11.90 -14.60
CA LYS A 180 -15.80 -11.92 -15.65
C LYS A 180 -14.49 -11.58 -14.96
N GLN A 181 -13.77 -12.59 -14.47
CA GLN A 181 -12.45 -12.43 -13.87
C GLN A 181 -11.61 -11.62 -14.85
N GLN A 182 -11.43 -10.33 -14.56
CA GLN A 182 -10.54 -9.51 -15.36
C GLN A 182 -9.14 -10.10 -15.25
N PRO A 183 -8.37 -10.07 -16.34
CA PRO A 183 -7.02 -10.58 -16.33
C PRO A 183 -6.17 -9.77 -15.34
N ILE A 184 -5.38 -10.45 -14.51
CA ILE A 184 -4.43 -9.80 -13.60
C ILE A 184 -3.07 -9.82 -14.26
N TYR A 185 -2.50 -8.65 -14.55
CA TYR A 185 -1.21 -8.56 -15.22
C TYR A 185 -0.06 -8.34 -14.26
N TYR A 186 1.04 -9.02 -14.52
CA TYR A 186 2.22 -9.00 -13.64
C TYR A 186 2.89 -7.64 -13.50
N HIS A 187 2.89 -6.81 -14.55
CA HIS A 187 3.49 -5.48 -14.53
C HIS A 187 2.69 -4.46 -13.72
N GLU A 188 1.43 -4.77 -13.37
CA GLU A 188 0.58 -3.91 -12.55
C GLU A 188 0.75 -4.16 -11.04
N ARG A 189 1.54 -5.18 -10.67
CA ARG A 189 1.77 -5.52 -9.25
C ARG A 189 2.46 -4.35 -8.53
N GLY A 190 2.03 -4.09 -7.29
CA GLY A 190 2.59 -3.01 -6.46
C GLY A 190 2.09 -1.60 -6.82
N SER A 191 1.33 -1.40 -7.90
CA SER A 191 0.76 -0.08 -8.18
C SER A 191 -0.40 0.23 -7.23
N VAL A 192 -0.29 1.29 -6.44
CA VAL A 192 -1.38 1.80 -5.58
C VAL A 192 -2.60 2.21 -6.41
N SER A 193 -2.41 2.48 -7.72
CA SER A 193 -3.52 2.72 -8.66
C SER A 193 -4.46 1.51 -8.80
N VAL A 194 -3.99 0.31 -8.49
CA VAL A 194 -4.81 -0.90 -8.38
C VAL A 194 -5.89 -0.73 -7.30
N PHE A 195 -5.71 0.14 -6.31
CA PHE A 195 -6.72 0.47 -5.29
C PHE A 195 -7.70 1.58 -5.73
N LYS A 196 -7.46 2.28 -6.85
CA LYS A 196 -8.33 3.34 -7.40
C LYS A 196 -9.37 2.91 -8.44
N ARG A 197 -9.13 1.85 -9.24
CA ARG A 197 -10.14 1.32 -10.20
C ARG A 197 -11.31 0.58 -9.53
N GLU A 198 -12.41 1.28 -9.27
CA GLU A 198 -13.62 0.76 -8.60
C GLU A 198 -14.39 -0.32 -9.38
N GLU A 199 -13.99 -0.60 -10.63
CA GLU A 199 -14.81 -1.38 -11.57
C GLU A 199 -14.33 -2.83 -11.79
N SER A 200 -13.18 -3.20 -11.22
CA SER A 200 -12.44 -4.39 -11.68
C SER A 200 -11.82 -5.18 -10.54
N ARG A 201 -12.57 -5.74 -9.58
CA ARG A 201 -11.90 -6.43 -8.46
C ARG A 201 -12.51 -7.77 -8.09
N ARG A 202 -11.68 -8.80 -8.26
CA ARG A 202 -11.77 -10.05 -7.51
C ARG A 202 -11.80 -9.70 -6.01
N PHE A 203 -12.59 -10.41 -5.22
CA PHE A 203 -12.72 -10.19 -3.78
C PHE A 203 -11.42 -10.43 -3.02
N ILE A 204 -10.55 -11.28 -3.55
CA ILE A 204 -9.26 -11.67 -2.99
C ILE A 204 -8.20 -11.70 -4.11
N ASP A 205 -6.96 -11.32 -3.79
CA ASP A 205 -5.81 -11.26 -4.70
C ASP A 205 -5.06 -12.59 -4.85
N LEU A 206 -5.40 -13.58 -4.02
CA LEU A 206 -4.79 -14.90 -4.00
C LEU A 206 -5.68 -15.98 -4.62
N GLU A 207 -5.03 -16.94 -5.26
CA GLU A 207 -5.65 -18.14 -5.83
C GLU A 207 -4.74 -19.35 -5.70
N VAL A 208 -5.30 -20.55 -5.86
CA VAL A 208 -4.49 -21.75 -6.05
C VAL A 208 -3.85 -21.69 -7.44
N CYS A 209 -2.52 -21.66 -7.49
CA CYS A 209 -1.77 -21.63 -8.73
C CYS A 209 -2.03 -22.93 -9.53
N PRO A 210 -2.42 -22.88 -10.82
CA PRO A 210 -2.70 -24.09 -11.61
C PRO A 210 -1.45 -24.92 -11.91
N MET A 211 -0.25 -24.38 -11.68
CA MET A 211 1.03 -25.02 -12.01
C MET A 211 1.68 -25.71 -10.81
N CYS A 212 1.59 -25.11 -9.63
CA CYS A 212 2.23 -25.65 -8.41
C CYS A 212 1.24 -25.97 -7.29
N PHE A 213 -0.04 -25.67 -7.47
CA PHE A 213 -1.11 -25.91 -6.48
C PHE A 213 -0.96 -25.16 -5.14
N GLU A 214 0.01 -24.24 -5.06
CA GLU A 214 0.20 -23.35 -3.92
C GLU A 214 -0.70 -22.10 -4.01
N VAL A 215 -1.11 -21.56 -2.86
CA VAL A 215 -1.88 -20.32 -2.78
C VAL A 215 -0.97 -19.12 -3.01
N ARG A 216 -1.13 -18.44 -4.15
CA ARG A 216 -0.27 -17.33 -4.59
C ARG A 216 -1.08 -16.32 -5.41
N MET A 217 -0.50 -15.14 -5.66
CA MET A 217 -1.00 -14.30 -6.75
C MET A 217 -0.78 -15.03 -8.07
N VAL A 218 -1.83 -15.09 -8.90
CA VAL A 218 -1.82 -15.75 -10.20
C VAL A 218 -2.08 -14.72 -11.28
N TYR A 219 -1.20 -14.69 -12.29
CA TYR A 219 -1.21 -13.68 -13.33
C TYR A 219 -1.60 -14.28 -14.67
N ASP A 220 -2.28 -13.47 -15.47
CA ASP A 220 -2.65 -13.73 -16.86
C ASP A 220 -1.60 -13.08 -17.79
N CYS A 221 -1.45 -13.62 -19.00
CA CYS A 221 -0.50 -13.07 -19.98
C CYS A 221 -1.16 -11.96 -20.83
N PRO A 222 -0.60 -10.74 -20.88
CA PRO A 222 -1.16 -9.65 -21.67
C PRO A 222 -1.03 -9.86 -23.18
N LYS A 223 -0.12 -10.73 -23.64
CA LYS A 223 0.12 -10.97 -25.07
C LYS A 223 -0.92 -11.90 -25.74
N GLY A 224 -1.90 -12.45 -25.02
CA GLY A 224 -3.00 -13.27 -25.55
C GLY A 224 -2.62 -14.66 -26.06
N HIS A 225 -1.58 -14.76 -26.90
CA HIS A 225 -1.01 -16.01 -27.42
C HIS A 225 0.44 -16.15 -26.94
N CYS A 226 0.63 -16.88 -25.85
CA CYS A 226 1.97 -17.20 -25.36
C CYS A 226 2.57 -18.35 -26.19
N LYS A 227 3.74 -18.15 -26.81
CA LYS A 227 4.41 -19.13 -27.69
C LYS A 227 5.16 -20.25 -26.95
N ARG A 228 4.97 -20.44 -25.63
CA ARG A 228 5.58 -21.59 -24.93
C ARG A 228 5.00 -22.87 -25.53
N ARG A 229 5.82 -23.57 -26.33
CA ARG A 229 5.46 -24.78 -27.09
C ARG A 229 5.16 -26.01 -26.23
N GLU A 230 5.40 -25.95 -24.92
CA GLU A 230 5.31 -27.11 -24.02
C GLU A 230 3.91 -27.35 -23.42
N TRP A 231 3.01 -26.36 -23.41
CA TRP A 231 1.65 -26.51 -22.86
C TRP A 231 0.59 -25.94 -23.81
N SER A 232 0.47 -26.55 -24.98
CA SER A 232 -0.43 -26.16 -26.08
C SER A 232 -1.93 -26.21 -25.75
N LEU A 233 -2.33 -26.64 -24.55
CA LEU A 233 -3.74 -26.80 -24.14
C LEU A 233 -4.12 -25.95 -22.90
N ALA A 234 -3.19 -25.26 -22.23
CA ALA A 234 -3.48 -24.47 -21.02
C ALA A 234 -3.20 -22.95 -21.23
N PRO A 235 -4.05 -22.04 -20.73
CA PRO A 235 -3.78 -20.60 -20.78
C PRO A 235 -2.47 -20.25 -20.03
N CYS A 236 -1.66 -19.28 -20.51
CA CYS A 236 -0.41 -18.83 -19.82
C CYS A 236 -0.73 -18.10 -18.51
N ARG A 237 -1.10 -18.88 -17.51
CA ARG A 237 -1.63 -18.45 -16.22
C ARG A 237 -0.89 -19.16 -15.11
N GLY A 238 -0.34 -18.40 -14.18
CA GLY A 238 0.48 -18.96 -13.11
C GLY A 238 1.05 -17.90 -12.20
N CYS A 239 1.60 -18.33 -11.07
CA CYS A 239 2.30 -17.45 -10.14
C CYS A 239 3.66 -17.00 -10.69
N ASN A 240 4.26 -16.01 -10.05
CA ASN A 240 5.57 -15.45 -10.41
C ASN A 240 6.73 -16.46 -10.31
N PHE A 241 6.59 -17.53 -9.51
CA PHE A 241 7.60 -18.59 -9.40
C PHE A 241 7.50 -19.64 -10.52
N CYS A 242 6.29 -19.93 -10.99
CA CYS A 242 6.08 -20.94 -12.04
C CYS A 242 6.29 -20.38 -13.45
N ILE A 243 5.98 -19.10 -13.66
CA ILE A 243 6.10 -18.44 -14.96
C ILE A 243 6.85 -17.13 -14.75
N PRO A 244 8.16 -17.09 -15.09
CA PRO A 244 8.91 -15.85 -15.23
C PRO A 244 8.22 -14.89 -16.20
N ARG A 245 8.15 -13.62 -15.83
CA ARG A 245 7.45 -12.57 -16.60
C ARG A 245 8.30 -11.31 -16.67
N CYS A 246 8.19 -10.61 -17.79
CA CYS A 246 8.84 -9.33 -17.97
C CYS A 246 8.25 -8.29 -17.01
N GLU A 247 9.11 -7.59 -16.30
CA GLU A 247 8.79 -6.55 -15.34
C GLU A 247 8.06 -5.35 -15.95
N ASN A 248 8.41 -5.02 -17.20
CA ASN A 248 7.89 -3.86 -17.90
C ASN A 248 6.51 -4.08 -18.55
N CYS A 249 6.29 -5.24 -19.17
CA CYS A 249 5.06 -5.53 -19.94
C CYS A 249 4.23 -6.67 -19.36
N GLY A 250 4.73 -7.44 -18.40
CA GLY A 250 4.03 -8.57 -17.76
C GLY A 250 3.90 -9.83 -18.64
N GLY A 251 4.45 -9.82 -19.86
CA GLY A 251 4.47 -10.97 -20.76
C GLY A 251 5.32 -12.11 -20.20
N CYS A 252 4.86 -13.36 -20.40
CA CYS A 252 5.61 -14.57 -20.06
C CYS A 252 6.97 -14.57 -20.82
N VAL A 253 8.09 -14.82 -20.14
CA VAL A 253 9.43 -14.92 -20.76
C VAL A 253 9.96 -16.37 -20.70
N GLY A 254 10.64 -16.81 -21.76
CA GLY A 254 11.35 -18.11 -21.79
C GLY A 254 12.70 -18.02 -21.10
N SER A 255 13.32 -19.16 -20.77
CA SER A 255 14.65 -19.20 -20.12
C SER A 255 15.78 -18.63 -20.98
N GLU A 256 15.61 -18.54 -22.29
CA GLU A 256 16.63 -18.09 -23.25
C GLU A 256 16.40 -16.65 -23.77
N GLU A 257 15.32 -15.98 -23.33
CA GLU A 257 14.92 -14.63 -23.81
C GLU A 257 14.88 -13.58 -22.67
N VAL A 258 15.64 -13.81 -21.60
CA VAL A 258 15.69 -12.93 -20.44
C VAL A 258 16.86 -11.97 -20.55
N GLU A 259 16.57 -10.69 -20.52
CA GLU A 259 17.56 -9.64 -20.34
C GLU A 259 17.43 -9.04 -18.94
N GLU A 260 18.55 -8.77 -18.29
CA GLU A 260 18.57 -8.15 -16.97
C GLU A 260 18.61 -6.62 -17.06
N GLY A 261 17.77 -5.97 -16.26
CA GLY A 261 17.89 -4.54 -15.99
C GLY A 261 19.07 -4.22 -15.05
N ALA A 262 19.41 -2.93 -14.95
CA ALA A 262 20.34 -2.42 -13.95
C ALA A 262 19.81 -2.57 -12.51
N CYS A 263 18.52 -2.86 -12.36
CA CYS A 263 17.85 -3.21 -11.10
C CYS A 263 17.75 -4.72 -10.87
N GLU A 264 18.46 -5.55 -11.67
CA GLU A 264 18.42 -7.03 -11.63
C GLU A 264 17.05 -7.64 -11.99
N ASP A 265 16.12 -6.79 -12.38
CA ASP A 265 14.79 -7.14 -12.83
C ASP A 265 14.81 -7.81 -14.21
N VAL A 266 13.91 -8.78 -14.38
CA VAL A 266 13.76 -9.55 -15.62
C VAL A 266 12.97 -8.75 -16.67
N LEU A 267 13.57 -8.52 -17.84
CA LEU A 267 12.95 -7.87 -18.98
C LEU A 267 12.94 -8.80 -20.19
N CYS A 268 11.88 -8.74 -21.00
CA CYS A 268 11.93 -9.36 -22.33
C CYS A 268 12.75 -8.47 -23.26
N LEU A 269 13.41 -9.08 -24.26
CA LEU A 269 14.26 -8.39 -25.23
C LEU A 269 13.62 -7.13 -25.83
N GLU A 270 12.35 -7.23 -26.27
CA GLU A 270 11.60 -6.10 -26.83
C GLU A 270 11.50 -4.91 -25.87
N CYS A 271 11.24 -5.16 -24.58
CA CYS A 271 11.20 -4.09 -23.57
C CYS A 271 12.60 -3.56 -23.27
N TRP A 272 13.57 -4.45 -23.14
CA TRP A 272 14.96 -4.10 -22.85
C TRP A 272 15.56 -3.17 -23.92
N LEU A 273 15.24 -3.43 -25.20
CA LEU A 273 15.69 -2.59 -26.32
C LEU A 273 15.09 -1.18 -26.28
N GLN A 274 13.83 -1.04 -25.89
CA GLN A 274 13.09 0.24 -25.92
C GLN A 274 13.31 1.13 -24.68
N LEU A 275 13.76 0.56 -23.57
CA LEU A 275 13.97 1.32 -22.34
C LEU A 275 15.27 2.15 -22.41
N PRO A 276 15.28 3.36 -21.79
CA PRO A 276 16.51 4.15 -21.62
C PRO A 276 17.57 3.35 -20.86
N LYS A 277 18.84 3.46 -21.27
CA LYS A 277 19.95 2.65 -20.74
C LYS A 277 20.97 3.50 -20.01
N CYS A 278 21.62 2.90 -19.03
CA CYS A 278 22.79 3.47 -18.38
C CYS A 278 23.90 3.65 -19.42
N SER A 279 24.55 4.81 -19.40
CA SER A 279 25.62 5.14 -20.35
C SER A 279 26.88 4.27 -20.19
N PHE A 280 27.05 3.61 -19.03
CA PHE A 280 28.22 2.79 -18.72
C PHE A 280 27.97 1.29 -18.92
N CYS A 281 26.98 0.71 -18.24
CA CYS A 281 26.72 -0.72 -18.31
C CYS A 281 25.75 -1.13 -19.43
N ASN A 282 25.18 -0.16 -20.16
CA ASN A 282 24.19 -0.39 -21.20
C ASN A 282 22.97 -1.22 -20.73
N LYS A 283 22.64 -1.19 -19.44
CA LYS A 283 21.45 -1.83 -18.88
C LYS A 283 20.36 -0.79 -18.57
N PRO A 284 19.07 -1.07 -18.83
CA PRO A 284 17.95 -0.20 -18.47
C PRO A 284 17.43 -0.45 -17.05
N TYR A 285 16.71 0.51 -16.46
CA TYR A 285 15.82 0.23 -15.33
C TYR A 285 14.44 -0.19 -15.82
N CYS A 286 13.77 -1.08 -15.07
CA CYS A 286 12.36 -1.38 -15.32
C CYS A 286 11.48 -0.16 -14.98
N LYS A 287 10.22 -0.17 -15.40
CA LYS A 287 9.26 0.93 -15.13
C LYS A 287 9.04 1.22 -13.65
N GLN A 288 9.24 0.25 -12.76
CA GLN A 288 9.08 0.44 -11.32
C GLN A 288 10.27 1.17 -10.68
N HIS A 289 11.41 1.20 -11.36
CA HIS A 289 12.68 1.72 -10.84
C HIS A 289 13.21 2.90 -11.67
N THR A 290 12.37 3.59 -12.46
CA THR A 290 12.81 4.75 -13.27
C THR A 290 13.27 5.93 -12.43
N ASN A 291 12.83 6.06 -11.18
CA ASN A 291 13.28 7.10 -10.27
C ASN A 291 14.65 6.81 -9.63
N TRP A 292 15.29 5.69 -9.96
CA TRP A 292 16.62 5.34 -9.45
C TRP A 292 17.76 5.86 -10.33
N TRP A 293 17.46 6.48 -11.47
CA TRP A 293 18.47 7.12 -12.30
C TRP A 293 19.18 8.25 -11.55
N CYS A 294 20.52 8.21 -11.56
CA CYS A 294 21.35 9.38 -11.27
C CYS A 294 21.41 10.23 -12.54
N THR A 295 21.24 11.54 -12.39
CA THR A 295 21.37 12.50 -13.50
C THR A 295 22.72 13.20 -13.39
N SER A 296 23.54 13.05 -14.44
CA SER A 296 24.79 13.80 -14.55
C SER A 296 24.55 15.22 -15.07
N SER A 297 25.55 16.08 -14.93
CA SER A 297 25.56 17.44 -15.49
C SER A 297 25.32 17.46 -17.02
N ASP A 298 25.67 16.38 -17.71
CA ASP A 298 25.56 16.24 -19.17
C ASP A 298 24.22 15.60 -19.61
N SER A 299 23.23 15.51 -18.72
CA SER A 299 21.94 14.84 -18.96
C SER A 299 22.04 13.36 -19.31
N SER A 300 23.19 12.73 -19.07
CA SER A 300 23.37 11.29 -19.28
C SER A 300 22.76 10.50 -18.11
N LEU A 301 22.10 9.39 -18.44
CA LEU A 301 21.52 8.49 -17.45
C LEU A 301 22.59 7.54 -16.92
N ILE A 302 22.76 7.53 -15.60
CA ILE A 302 23.71 6.67 -14.89
C ILE A 302 22.92 5.86 -13.86
N CYS A 303 23.09 4.54 -13.85
CA CYS A 303 22.47 3.70 -12.82
C CYS A 303 23.28 3.79 -11.52
N LYS A 304 22.63 3.60 -10.36
CA LYS A 304 23.26 3.71 -9.04
C LYS A 304 24.56 2.90 -8.89
N VAL A 305 24.57 1.67 -9.41
CA VAL A 305 25.75 0.80 -9.35
C VAL A 305 26.93 1.41 -10.11
N CYS A 306 26.70 1.99 -11.29
CA CYS A 306 27.77 2.63 -12.05
C CYS A 306 28.21 3.96 -11.42
N ASP A 307 27.28 4.72 -10.86
CA ASP A 307 27.53 5.97 -10.15
C ASP A 307 28.42 5.75 -8.92
N GLU A 308 28.07 4.79 -8.06
CA GLU A 308 28.84 4.41 -6.87
C GLU A 308 30.25 3.92 -7.24
N ASN A 309 30.38 3.12 -8.30
CA ASN A 309 31.68 2.64 -8.77
C ASN A 309 32.54 3.74 -9.42
N SER A 310 31.92 4.81 -9.95
CA SER A 310 32.64 5.95 -10.50
C SER A 310 33.24 6.86 -9.41
N HIS A 311 32.59 6.93 -8.24
CA HIS A 311 33.06 7.68 -7.07
C HIS A 311 33.99 6.87 -6.16
N GLY A 312 34.05 5.55 -6.34
CA GLY A 312 34.94 4.65 -5.59
C GLY A 312 36.44 4.83 -5.85
N TYR A 313 36.82 5.58 -6.89
CA TYR A 313 38.23 5.87 -7.22
C TYR A 313 38.79 7.16 -6.59
N THR A 314 38.04 7.87 -5.74
CA THR A 314 38.55 9.11 -5.10
C THR A 314 39.05 8.96 -3.67
N TYR A 315 39.29 7.73 -3.17
CA TYR A 315 39.88 7.54 -1.84
C TYR A 315 40.92 6.42 -1.76
N THR A 316 41.91 6.45 -2.64
CA THR A 316 43.23 5.87 -2.37
C THR A 316 44.26 6.77 -3.04
N ASP A 317 44.94 7.57 -2.22
CA ASP A 317 46.35 8.00 -2.35
C ASP A 317 46.58 9.38 -1.73
N VAL A 318 46.68 9.41 -0.40
CA VAL A 318 47.61 10.32 0.28
C VAL A 318 48.36 9.48 1.30
N LEU A 319 49.55 9.03 0.87
CA LEU A 319 50.66 8.68 1.76
C LEU A 319 51.20 9.96 2.41
#